data_AF-B9XR38-F1
#
_entry.id   AF-B9XR38-F1
#
_cell.length_a   1.000
_cell.length_b   1.000
_cell.length_c   1.000
_cell.angle_alpha   90.00
_cell.angle_beta   90.00
_cell.angle_gamma   90.00
#
_symmetry.space_group_name_H-M   'P 1'
#
loop_
_entity.id
_entity.type
_entity.pdbx_description
1 polymer ?
#
loop_
_entity_poly.entity_id
_entity_poly.type
_entity_poly.pdbx_seq_one_letter_code
_entity_poly.pdbx_strand_id
1 'polypeptide(L)'
;MNGAVDGYGEPPTKPNGKPGGLAPDSYKATQFQQDAIIFWQPLETNPGDWNDGSSKPDEGITKLHSVGTSLGIVDGHVEYMQTVKFYAEGNIVTKNRVWCNPGTVDGR
;
A
#
# COMPACT_ATOMS: atom_id res chain seq x y z
N MET A 1 6.91 -2.62 -1.04
CA MET A 1 5.74 -3.18 -0.30
C MET A 1 4.76 -2.03 -0.11
N ASN A 2 3.46 -2.31 -0.01
CA ASN A 2 2.50 -1.25 0.32
C ASN A 2 2.78 -0.74 1.74
N GLY A 3 2.90 0.58 1.91
CA GLY A 3 3.10 1.17 3.23
C GLY A 3 1.92 0.95 4.17
N ALA A 4 0.75 0.52 3.71
CA ALA A 4 -0.32 0.08 4.60
C ALA A 4 0.12 -1.04 5.59
N VAL A 5 1.13 -1.85 5.24
CA VAL A 5 1.72 -2.88 6.13
C VAL A 5 2.37 -2.27 7.38
N ASP A 6 2.86 -1.03 7.24
CA ASP A 6 3.53 -0.24 8.26
C ASP A 6 2.69 1.02 8.63
N GLY A 7 1.44 1.11 8.19
CA GLY A 7 0.62 2.30 8.42
C GLY A 7 1.17 3.57 7.75
N TYR A 8 1.94 3.43 6.67
CA TYR A 8 2.58 4.49 5.89
C TYR A 8 3.59 5.32 6.67
N GLY A 9 4.25 4.71 7.65
CA GLY A 9 5.16 5.40 8.57
C GLY A 9 4.46 6.38 9.50
N GLU A 10 3.12 6.41 9.53
CA GLU A 10 2.39 7.21 10.50
C GLU A 10 2.68 6.70 11.92
N PRO A 11 2.99 7.60 12.87
CA PRO A 11 3.17 7.20 14.25
C PRO A 11 1.89 6.52 14.72
N PRO A 12 1.97 5.35 15.39
CA PRO A 12 0.77 4.64 15.81
C PRO A 12 -0.09 5.58 16.65
N THR A 13 -1.30 5.85 16.19
CA THR A 13 -2.36 6.34 17.08
C THR A 13 -2.74 5.16 17.97
N LYS A 14 -1.87 4.85 18.94
CA LYS A 14 -2.25 3.96 20.03
C LYS A 14 -3.59 4.49 20.57
N PRO A 15 -4.51 3.62 21.05
CA PRO A 15 -5.66 4.07 21.82
C PRO A 15 -5.28 5.04 22.97
N ASN A 16 -3.99 5.10 23.33
CA ASN A 16 -3.42 5.88 24.42
C ASN A 16 -2.34 6.92 24.02
N GLY A 17 -2.23 7.34 22.74
CA GLY A 17 -1.55 8.59 22.35
C GLY A 17 -0.11 8.86 22.84
N LYS A 18 0.75 7.85 23.04
CA LYS A 18 2.14 8.06 23.47
C LYS A 18 3.13 8.03 22.30
N PRO A 19 3.82 9.15 21.98
CA PRO A 19 4.92 9.16 21.03
C PRO A 19 6.16 8.53 21.69
N GLY A 20 6.77 7.55 21.04
CA GLY A 20 8.01 6.92 21.52
C GLY A 20 8.11 5.38 21.45
N GLY A 21 7.15 4.69 20.81
CA GLY A 21 7.39 3.31 20.35
C GLY A 21 8.11 3.34 19.00
N LEU A 22 8.95 2.35 18.69
CA LEU A 22 9.43 2.12 17.32
C LEU A 22 8.21 2.10 16.40
N ALA A 23 8.03 3.15 15.61
CA ALA A 23 6.98 3.19 14.60
C ALA A 23 7.37 2.17 13.51
N PRO A 24 6.42 1.39 12.97
CA PRO A 24 5.01 1.24 13.35
C PRO A 24 4.68 -0.16 13.92
N ASP A 25 3.56 -0.27 14.65
CA ASP A 25 2.95 -1.55 14.98
C ASP A 25 2.47 -2.19 13.66
N SER A 26 3.21 -3.16 13.13
CA SER A 26 2.83 -3.88 11.91
C SER A 26 1.48 -4.57 12.10
N TYR A 27 0.66 -4.57 11.06
CA TYR A 27 -0.66 -5.19 11.10
C TYR A 27 -0.58 -6.69 10.79
N LYS A 28 -1.40 -7.49 11.47
CA LYS A 28 -1.60 -8.89 11.07
C LYS A 28 -2.29 -8.93 9.70
N ALA A 29 -1.91 -9.90 8.86
CA ALA A 29 -2.55 -10.13 7.58
C ALA A 29 -4.09 -10.21 7.68
N THR A 30 -4.62 -10.79 8.77
CA THR A 30 -6.07 -10.92 9.02
C THR A 30 -6.79 -9.61 9.33
N GLN A 31 -6.08 -8.50 9.47
CA GLN A 31 -6.67 -7.16 9.66
C GLN A 31 -6.91 -6.44 8.34
N PHE A 32 -6.30 -6.92 7.25
CA PHE A 32 -6.53 -6.40 5.90
C PHE A 32 -7.78 -7.04 5.29
N GLN A 33 -8.37 -6.34 4.32
CA GLN A 33 -9.33 -6.95 3.42
C GLN A 33 -8.63 -8.03 2.57
N GLN A 34 -9.34 -9.10 2.22
CA GLN A 34 -8.74 -10.24 1.50
C GLN A 34 -8.13 -9.85 0.14
N ASP A 35 -8.65 -8.81 -0.51
CA ASP A 35 -8.19 -8.30 -1.80
C ASP A 35 -7.16 -7.17 -1.70
N ALA A 36 -6.70 -6.84 -0.48
CA ALA A 36 -5.74 -5.78 -0.23
C ALA A 36 -4.41 -6.05 -0.95
N ILE A 37 -3.98 -5.06 -1.73
CA ILE A 37 -2.73 -5.08 -2.47
C ILE A 37 -1.61 -4.70 -1.50
N ILE A 38 -0.66 -5.61 -1.30
CA ILE A 38 0.45 -5.45 -0.36
C ILE A 38 1.82 -5.33 -1.04
N PHE A 39 1.87 -5.57 -2.36
CA PHE A 39 3.11 -5.45 -3.11
C PHE A 39 2.88 -5.06 -4.57
N TRP A 40 3.74 -4.21 -5.11
CA TRP A 40 3.88 -3.91 -6.53
C TRP A 40 5.30 -3.45 -6.80
N GLN A 41 5.67 -3.41 -8.08
CA GLN A 41 6.93 -2.83 -8.50
C GLN A 41 6.78 -1.30 -8.68
N PRO A 42 7.66 -0.48 -8.07
CA PRO A 42 7.69 0.98 -8.24
C PRO A 42 7.93 1.43 -9.68
N LEU A 43 7.69 2.72 -9.96
CA LEU A 43 7.89 3.30 -11.28
C LEU A 43 9.37 3.27 -11.70
N GLU A 44 9.66 2.63 -12.82
CA GLU A 44 11.02 2.40 -13.31
C GLU A 44 11.78 3.69 -13.69
N THR A 45 11.07 4.79 -13.93
CA THR A 45 11.66 6.07 -14.33
C THR A 45 11.85 7.04 -13.16
N ASN A 46 11.44 6.68 -11.94
CA ASN A 46 11.58 7.51 -10.75
C ASN A 46 12.38 6.76 -9.66
N PRO A 47 13.71 6.97 -9.58
CA PRO A 47 14.54 6.33 -8.56
C PRO A 47 14.11 6.64 -7.12
N GLY A 48 13.39 7.74 -6.89
CA GLY A 48 12.87 8.12 -5.58
C GLY A 48 11.88 7.10 -5.01
N ASP A 49 11.14 6.38 -5.86
CA ASP A 49 10.12 5.40 -5.44
C ASP A 49 10.74 4.08 -4.95
N TRP A 50 12.08 3.97 -4.90
CA TRP A 50 12.85 2.80 -4.42
C TRP A 50 13.59 3.06 -3.09
N ASN A 51 13.28 4.16 -2.42
CA ASN A 51 14.04 4.69 -1.29
C ASN A 51 14.00 3.84 0.00
N ASP A 52 12.87 3.23 0.37
CA ASP A 52 12.69 2.60 1.69
C ASP A 52 11.99 1.23 1.64
N GLY A 53 11.60 0.75 0.45
CA GLY A 53 10.91 -0.52 0.29
C GLY A 53 9.45 -0.52 0.75
N SER A 54 8.93 0.63 1.16
CA SER A 54 7.53 0.95 1.42
C SER A 54 7.03 1.85 0.27
N SER A 55 5.74 1.81 -0.04
CA SER A 55 5.19 2.58 -1.14
C SER A 55 3.74 2.94 -0.87
N LYS A 56 3.40 4.20 -1.12
CA LYS A 56 2.04 4.73 -1.15
C LYS A 56 1.45 4.55 -2.56
N PRO A 57 0.15 4.29 -2.69
CA PRO A 57 -0.52 4.23 -3.99
C PRO A 57 -0.41 5.47 -4.90
N ASP A 58 -0.08 6.64 -4.33
CA ASP A 58 0.23 7.86 -5.08
C ASP A 58 1.71 7.94 -5.53
N GLU A 59 2.56 7.03 -5.05
CA GLU A 59 3.86 6.74 -5.64
C GLU A 59 3.69 5.88 -6.90
N GLY A 60 4.55 6.07 -7.88
CA GLY A 60 4.34 5.51 -9.21
C GLY A 60 4.44 3.98 -9.23
N ILE A 61 3.73 3.35 -10.18
CA ILE A 61 3.86 1.92 -10.47
C ILE A 61 4.55 1.69 -11.80
N THR A 62 5.23 0.53 -11.92
CA THR A 62 5.85 0.17 -13.19
C THR A 62 4.83 0.02 -14.32
N LYS A 63 5.27 0.30 -15.55
CA LYS A 63 4.48 0.12 -16.78
C LYS A 63 5.12 -0.83 -17.77
N LEU A 64 6.27 -1.44 -17.40
CA LEU A 64 7.05 -2.32 -18.26
C LEU A 64 6.29 -3.59 -18.67
N HIS A 65 5.34 -4.04 -17.85
CA HIS A 65 4.56 -5.25 -18.11
C HIS A 65 3.27 -4.92 -18.88
N SER A 66 3.39 -4.60 -20.17
CA SER A 66 2.24 -4.34 -21.05
C SER A 66 1.33 -3.19 -20.55
N VAL A 67 1.92 -2.11 -20.04
CA VAL A 67 1.17 -0.96 -19.47
C VAL A 67 0.34 -1.35 -18.24
N GLY A 68 0.95 -2.16 -17.38
CA GLY A 68 0.42 -2.55 -16.09
C GLY A 68 1.53 -3.10 -15.20
N THR A 69 1.10 -3.62 -14.06
CA THR A 69 1.98 -4.11 -13.01
C THR A 69 1.43 -5.41 -12.42
N SER A 70 2.34 -6.23 -11.90
CA SER A 70 2.01 -7.40 -11.11
C SER A 70 1.83 -6.98 -9.64
N LEU A 71 0.76 -7.44 -9.03
CA LEU A 71 0.35 -7.10 -7.68
C LEU A 71 0.41 -8.34 -6.79
N GLY A 72 1.01 -8.22 -5.62
CA GLY A 72 0.89 -9.22 -4.55
C GLY A 72 -0.29 -8.87 -3.65
N ILE A 73 -1.17 -9.84 -3.42
CA ILE A 73 -2.37 -9.68 -2.60
C ILE A 73 -2.20 -10.38 -1.25
N VAL A 74 -2.83 -9.85 -0.20
CA VAL A 74 -2.63 -10.30 1.18
C VAL A 74 -3.04 -11.75 1.44
N ASP A 75 -3.98 -12.28 0.65
CA ASP A 75 -4.41 -13.68 0.72
C ASP A 75 -3.39 -14.66 0.07
N GLY A 76 -2.32 -14.15 -0.55
CA GLY A 76 -1.22 -14.90 -1.13
C GLY A 76 -1.27 -15.07 -2.64
N HIS A 77 -2.30 -14.58 -3.34
CA HIS A 77 -2.32 -14.64 -4.80
C HIS A 77 -1.60 -13.46 -5.47
N VAL A 78 -1.42 -13.57 -6.79
CA VAL A 78 -0.85 -12.52 -7.64
C VAL A 78 -1.86 -12.16 -8.71
N GLU A 79 -2.05 -10.86 -8.93
CA GLU A 79 -2.92 -10.31 -9.98
C GLU A 79 -2.10 -9.43 -10.93
N TYR A 80 -2.50 -9.38 -12.20
CA TYR A 80 -2.06 -8.34 -13.11
C TYR A 80 -3.09 -7.21 -13.19
N MET A 81 -2.65 -5.97 -13.00
CA MET A 81 -3.52 -4.80 -13.09
C MET A 81 -2.97 -3.77 -14.08
N GLN A 82 -3.84 -3.31 -14.98
CA GLN A 82 -3.52 -2.20 -15.87
C GLN A 82 -3.29 -0.91 -15.10
N THR A 83 -2.32 -0.10 -15.53
CA THR A 83 -1.96 1.14 -14.85
C THR A 83 -3.15 2.08 -14.64
N VAL A 84 -4.05 2.17 -15.62
CA VAL A 84 -5.26 3.00 -15.52
C VAL A 84 -6.22 2.54 -14.43
N LYS A 85 -6.31 1.23 -14.17
CA LYS A 85 -7.15 0.67 -13.10
C LYS A 85 -6.54 0.91 -11.73
N PHE A 86 -5.22 0.75 -11.62
CA PHE A 86 -4.50 1.02 -10.36
C PHE A 86 -4.72 2.47 -9.91
N TYR A 87 -4.53 3.44 -10.80
CA TYR A 87 -4.75 4.84 -10.47
C TYR A 87 -6.23 5.19 -10.28
N ALA A 88 -7.15 4.54 -11.00
CA ALA A 88 -8.58 4.72 -10.73
C ALA A 88 -8.93 4.29 -9.29
N GLU A 89 -8.38 3.17 -8.82
CA GLU A 89 -8.54 2.70 -7.44
C GLU A 89 -7.89 3.67 -6.43
N GLY A 90 -6.68 4.15 -6.71
CA GLY A 90 -5.96 5.10 -5.85
C GLY A 90 -6.65 6.46 -5.71
N ASN A 91 -7.47 6.86 -6.69
CA ASN A 91 -8.25 8.09 -6.66
C ASN A 91 -9.55 7.97 -5.85
N ILE A 92 -9.96 6.76 -5.45
CA ILE A 92 -11.11 6.57 -4.56
C ILE A 92 -10.73 7.09 -3.17
N VAL A 93 -11.52 8.04 -2.66
CA VAL A 93 -11.24 8.72 -1.38
C VAL A 93 -11.48 7.82 -0.17
N THR A 94 -12.28 6.77 -0.32
CA THR A 94 -12.53 5.79 0.74
C THR A 94 -11.50 4.67 0.72
N LYS A 95 -11.38 3.97 1.86
CA LYS A 95 -10.59 2.74 2.00
C LYS A 95 -10.95 1.76 0.87
N ASN A 96 -9.91 1.18 0.29
CA ASN A 96 -10.01 0.29 -0.85
C ASN A 96 -8.83 -0.67 -0.89
N ARG A 97 -8.62 -1.36 -2.01
CA ARG A 97 -7.55 -2.38 -2.09
C ARG A 97 -6.14 -1.82 -2.24
N VAL A 98 -5.95 -0.60 -2.75
CA VAL A 98 -4.62 0.06 -2.78
C VAL A 98 -4.39 0.90 -1.51
N TRP A 99 -5.40 1.65 -1.06
CA TRP A 99 -5.42 2.36 0.22
C TRP A 99 -6.08 1.47 1.29
N CYS A 100 -5.29 0.58 1.88
CA CYS A 100 -5.80 -0.54 2.66
C CYS A 100 -5.34 -0.57 4.13
N ASN A 101 -4.81 0.54 4.68
CA ASN A 101 -4.35 0.62 6.07
C ASN A 101 -5.46 0.24 7.07
N PRO A 102 -5.33 -0.84 7.87
CA PRO A 102 -6.37 -1.26 8.81
C PRO A 102 -6.66 -0.25 9.92
N GLY A 103 -5.68 0.57 10.29
CA GLY A 103 -5.77 1.53 11.39
C GLY A 103 -6.56 2.81 11.07
N THR A 104 -6.85 3.08 9.79
CA THR A 104 -7.54 4.31 9.36
C THR A 104 -8.88 4.03 8.69
N VAL A 105 -9.77 5.02 8.72
CA VAL A 105 -11.11 4.91 8.15
C VAL A 105 -11.07 4.95 6.62
N ASP A 106 -10.19 5.76 6.06
CA ASP A 106 -10.03 5.96 4.62
C ASP A 106 -8.89 5.13 4.01
N GLY A 107 -8.16 4.37 4.83
CA GLY A 107 -7.14 3.43 4.39
C GLY A 107 -5.80 4.06 4.03
N ARG A 108 -5.62 5.35 4.31
CA ARG A 108 -4.35 6.09 4.20
C ARG A 108 -3.54 6.05 5.48
#